data_AF-A0A382TAJ9-F1
#
_entry.id   AF-A0A382TAJ9-F1
#
_cell.length_a   1.000
_cell.length_b   1.000
_cell.length_c   1.000
_cell.angle_alpha   90.00
_cell.angle_beta   90.00
_cell.angle_gamma   90.00
#
_symmetry.space_group_name_H-M   'P 1'
#
loop_
_entity.id
_entity.type
_entity.pdbx_description
1 polymer ?
#
loop_
_entity_poly.entity_id
_entity_poly.type
_entity_poly.pdbx_seq_one_letter_code
_entity_poly.pdbx_strand_id
1 'polypeptide(L)'
;MNKLLHILSIFFLTTVLLSQPDGWSPTPNPLSGVFMGQATIDGVPADEGDWSAAFDESGNCAGAGVLMFGGGAAYINMVIYGDDTATPGVDEGMNGGESFTLKLWDSSADAILEYSTSFDCWFNNNGAPMGACGGQTEVYDFQTIIENLPPVADAGEDQAVEVPYPYNPAEVTLDGSGSSDSDGMIVSWEWTWTGSAVSGETVPASFAVGTHAV
;
A
#
# COMPACT_ATOMS: atom_id res chain seq x y z
N MET A 1 -61.11 13.36 11.12
CA MET A 1 -60.41 13.36 9.81
C MET A 1 -58.95 13.09 10.07
N ASN A 2 -58.52 11.83 9.97
CA ASN A 2 -57.13 11.42 10.19
C ASN A 2 -56.28 11.84 8.99
N LYS A 3 -55.27 12.69 9.20
CA LYS A 3 -54.25 12.98 8.20
C LYS A 3 -53.20 11.87 8.27
N LEU A 4 -53.19 11.00 7.27
CA LEU A 4 -52.12 10.03 7.04
C LEU A 4 -50.83 10.81 6.69
N LEU A 5 -49.85 10.79 7.59
CA LEU A 5 -48.51 11.29 7.30
C LEU A 5 -47.77 10.21 6.50
N HIS A 6 -47.57 10.43 5.20
CA HIS A 6 -46.69 9.56 4.41
C HIS A 6 -45.24 9.95 4.72
N ILE A 7 -44.54 9.11 5.46
CA ILE A 7 -43.08 9.20 5.60
C ILE A 7 -42.50 8.68 4.29
N LEU A 8 -42.11 9.60 3.42
CA LEU A 8 -41.30 9.31 2.23
C LEU A 8 -39.86 9.10 2.73
N SER A 9 -39.48 7.85 2.96
CA SER A 9 -38.09 7.49 3.26
C SER A 9 -37.28 7.59 1.97
N ILE A 10 -36.60 8.71 1.77
CA ILE A 10 -35.62 8.89 0.71
C ILE A 10 -34.34 8.25 1.21
N PHE A 11 -34.08 7.00 0.80
CA PHE A 11 -32.74 6.44 0.87
C PHE A 11 -31.86 7.21 -0.12
N PHE A 12 -30.98 8.08 0.39
CA PHE A 12 -29.83 8.56 -0.38
C PHE A 12 -28.85 7.38 -0.46
N LEU A 13 -28.96 6.59 -1.53
CA LEU A 13 -27.89 5.68 -1.91
C LEU A 13 -26.79 6.57 -2.49
N THR A 14 -25.84 7.01 -1.65
CA THR A 14 -24.58 7.56 -2.14
C THR A 14 -23.84 6.40 -2.78
N THR A 15 -24.13 6.11 -4.05
CA THR A 15 -23.20 5.34 -4.86
C THR A 15 -21.96 6.22 -4.95
N VAL A 16 -20.95 5.93 -4.12
CA VAL A 16 -19.59 6.32 -4.45
C VAL A 16 -19.33 5.58 -5.75
N LEU A 17 -19.45 6.29 -6.87
CA LEU A 17 -18.86 5.84 -8.12
C LEU A 17 -17.37 5.79 -7.78
N LEU A 18 -16.84 4.59 -7.54
CA LEU A 18 -15.40 4.38 -7.43
C LEU A 18 -14.83 4.80 -8.79
N SER A 19 -14.38 6.05 -8.87
CA SER A 19 -13.67 6.58 -10.01
C SER A 19 -12.28 5.97 -10.00
N GLN A 20 -11.76 5.65 -11.19
CA GLN A 20 -10.35 5.29 -11.35
C GLN A 20 -9.44 6.32 -10.62
N PRO A 21 -8.28 5.90 -10.11
CA PRO A 21 -7.33 6.82 -9.50
C PRO A 21 -6.91 7.95 -10.45
N ASP A 22 -6.51 9.07 -9.87
CA ASP A 22 -5.90 10.16 -10.64
C ASP A 22 -4.65 9.66 -11.40
N GLY A 23 -4.51 10.07 -12.66
CA GLY A 23 -3.41 9.64 -13.52
C GLY A 23 -3.63 8.29 -14.23
N TRP A 24 -4.69 7.55 -13.92
CA TRP A 24 -5.04 6.29 -14.60
C TRP A 24 -5.90 6.55 -15.84
N SER A 25 -5.44 7.46 -16.71
CA SER A 25 -6.20 7.94 -17.87
C SER A 25 -5.39 7.75 -19.14
N PRO A 26 -5.46 6.57 -19.77
CA PRO A 26 -4.74 6.34 -21.03
C PRO A 26 -5.38 7.12 -22.18
N THR A 27 -4.60 7.39 -23.23
CA THR A 27 -5.06 8.06 -24.46
C THR A 27 -5.46 7.02 -25.50
N PRO A 28 -6.77 6.77 -25.72
CA PRO A 28 -7.20 5.68 -26.60
C PRO A 28 -6.88 5.97 -28.06
N ASN A 29 -6.23 5.01 -28.73
CA ASN A 29 -5.95 5.08 -30.15
C ASN A 29 -5.90 3.67 -30.78
N PRO A 30 -5.85 3.54 -32.12
CA PRO A 30 -5.84 2.23 -32.78
C PRO A 30 -4.58 1.40 -32.52
N LEU A 31 -3.43 2.01 -32.21
CA LEU A 31 -2.23 1.29 -31.81
C LEU A 31 -2.48 0.72 -30.43
N SER A 32 -2.82 -0.55 -30.34
CA SER A 32 -3.26 -1.14 -29.08
C SER A 32 -3.20 -2.65 -29.08
N GLY A 33 -3.17 -3.23 -27.88
CA GLY A 33 -3.33 -4.65 -27.61
C GLY A 33 -4.02 -4.89 -26.28
N VAL A 34 -4.74 -6.00 -26.16
CA VAL A 34 -5.46 -6.36 -24.92
C VAL A 34 -4.61 -7.30 -24.06
N PHE A 35 -4.33 -6.87 -22.84
CA PHE A 35 -3.72 -7.66 -21.79
C PHE A 35 -4.80 -8.33 -20.95
N MET A 36 -4.61 -9.61 -20.64
CA MET A 36 -5.56 -10.42 -19.88
C MET A 36 -4.88 -11.16 -18.75
N GLY A 37 -5.62 -11.38 -17.67
CA GLY A 37 -5.10 -12.03 -16.47
C GLY A 37 -6.15 -12.22 -15.42
N GLN A 38 -5.74 -12.82 -14.32
CA GLN A 38 -6.41 -12.75 -13.04
C GLN A 38 -5.57 -11.94 -12.07
N ALA A 39 -6.22 -11.15 -11.23
CA ALA A 39 -5.54 -10.34 -10.22
C ALA A 39 -5.84 -10.89 -8.82
N THR A 40 -4.78 -11.08 -8.04
CA THR A 40 -4.88 -11.39 -6.61
C THR A 40 -4.08 -10.36 -5.81
N ILE A 41 -4.49 -10.14 -4.56
CA ILE A 41 -3.76 -9.41 -3.54
C ILE A 41 -3.43 -10.43 -2.45
N ASP A 42 -2.15 -10.64 -2.17
CA ASP A 42 -1.65 -11.59 -1.17
C ASP A 42 -2.26 -13.00 -1.32
N GLY A 43 -2.41 -13.46 -2.56
CA GLY A 43 -2.96 -14.76 -2.94
C GLY A 43 -4.49 -14.86 -2.90
N VAL A 44 -5.20 -13.79 -2.54
CA VAL A 44 -6.67 -13.72 -2.53
C VAL A 44 -7.14 -12.94 -3.76
N PRO A 45 -8.18 -13.38 -4.49
CA PRO A 45 -8.74 -12.57 -5.58
C PRO A 45 -9.02 -11.14 -5.14
N ALA A 46 -8.60 -10.17 -5.96
CA ALA A 46 -8.90 -8.74 -5.76
C ALA A 46 -10.42 -8.50 -5.73
N ASP A 47 -10.87 -7.35 -5.21
CA ASP A 47 -12.26 -7.09 -4.85
C ASP A 47 -13.03 -6.22 -5.86
N GLU A 48 -14.38 -6.30 -5.81
CA GLU A 48 -15.24 -5.48 -6.66
C GLU A 48 -14.97 -3.99 -6.44
N GLY A 49 -14.67 -3.28 -7.52
CA GLY A 49 -14.32 -1.86 -7.47
C GLY A 49 -12.84 -1.59 -7.71
N ASP A 50 -11.99 -2.62 -7.64
CA ASP A 50 -10.57 -2.50 -7.92
C ASP A 50 -10.29 -2.25 -9.40
N TRP A 51 -9.19 -1.55 -9.67
CA TRP A 51 -8.73 -1.24 -11.02
C TRP A 51 -7.38 -1.87 -11.29
N SER A 52 -7.12 -2.17 -12.55
CA SER A 52 -5.79 -2.48 -13.07
C SER A 52 -5.34 -1.39 -14.04
N ALA A 53 -4.03 -1.14 -14.10
CA ALA A 53 -3.41 -0.24 -15.06
C ALA A 53 -2.06 -0.77 -15.54
N ALA A 54 -1.67 -0.37 -16.74
CA ALA A 54 -0.34 -0.57 -17.29
C ALA A 54 0.35 0.79 -17.45
N PHE A 55 1.58 0.88 -16.98
CA PHE A 55 2.43 2.07 -17.08
C PHE A 55 3.66 1.75 -17.91
N ASP A 56 4.01 2.61 -18.86
CA ASP A 56 5.23 2.49 -19.66
C ASP A 56 6.50 2.78 -18.83
N GLU A 57 7.68 2.69 -19.46
CA GLU A 57 8.98 2.96 -18.80
C GLU A 57 9.15 4.42 -18.36
N SER A 58 8.43 5.36 -18.97
CA SER A 58 8.41 6.77 -18.62
C SER A 58 7.45 7.07 -17.45
N GLY A 59 6.59 6.12 -17.09
CA GLY A 59 5.58 6.24 -16.06
C GLY A 59 4.25 6.84 -16.53
N ASN A 60 3.96 6.89 -17.84
CA ASN A 60 2.63 7.28 -18.32
C ASN A 60 1.68 6.08 -18.30
N CYS A 61 0.41 6.35 -18.02
CA CYS A 61 -0.63 5.31 -18.04
C CYS A 61 -0.97 4.96 -19.49
N ALA A 62 -0.50 3.81 -19.96
CA ALA A 62 -0.77 3.30 -21.30
C ALA A 62 -2.08 2.49 -21.36
N GLY A 63 -2.60 2.02 -20.23
CA GLY A 63 -3.87 1.31 -20.15
C GLY A 63 -4.44 1.34 -18.73
N ALA A 64 -5.76 1.37 -18.60
CA ALA A 64 -6.45 1.25 -17.31
C ALA A 64 -7.84 0.63 -17.51
N GLY A 65 -8.31 -0.12 -16.51
CA GLY A 65 -9.65 -0.68 -16.49
C GLY A 65 -10.02 -1.33 -15.17
N VAL A 66 -11.31 -1.23 -14.82
CA VAL A 66 -11.92 -1.92 -13.67
C VAL A 66 -11.80 -3.44 -13.84
N LEU A 67 -11.54 -4.15 -12.73
CA LEU A 67 -11.54 -5.61 -12.74
C LEU A 67 -12.93 -6.17 -13.02
N MET A 68 -12.97 -7.31 -13.71
CA MET A 68 -14.21 -8.03 -14.00
C MET A 68 -14.33 -9.27 -13.11
N PHE A 69 -15.53 -9.59 -12.63
CA PHE A 69 -15.75 -10.67 -11.68
C PHE A 69 -16.48 -11.85 -12.30
N GLY A 70 -15.98 -13.06 -12.08
CA GLY A 70 -16.61 -14.28 -12.59
C GLY A 70 -16.08 -15.55 -11.95
N GLY A 71 -16.96 -16.47 -11.55
CA GLY A 71 -16.55 -17.78 -11.04
C GLY A 71 -15.65 -17.73 -9.79
N GLY A 72 -15.69 -16.64 -9.01
CA GLY A 72 -14.87 -16.45 -7.81
C GLY A 72 -13.46 -15.89 -8.07
N ALA A 73 -13.18 -15.41 -9.28
CA ALA A 73 -11.92 -14.75 -9.63
C ALA A 73 -12.16 -13.32 -10.13
N ALA A 74 -11.16 -12.46 -9.94
CA ALA A 74 -11.08 -11.12 -10.50
C ALA A 74 -10.19 -11.15 -11.74
N TYR A 75 -10.69 -10.62 -12.86
CA TYR A 75 -10.04 -10.68 -14.16
C TYR A 75 -9.60 -9.29 -14.63
N ILE A 76 -8.36 -9.23 -15.09
CA ILE A 76 -7.84 -8.14 -15.90
C ILE A 76 -8.26 -8.40 -17.36
N ASN A 77 -8.85 -7.38 -17.98
CA ASN A 77 -9.11 -7.34 -19.42
C ASN A 77 -8.96 -5.89 -19.88
N MET A 78 -7.72 -5.51 -20.12
CA MET A 78 -7.31 -4.12 -20.25
C MET A 78 -6.71 -3.87 -21.63
N VAL A 79 -7.17 -2.81 -22.29
CA VAL A 79 -6.53 -2.33 -23.52
C VAL A 79 -5.31 -1.50 -23.12
N ILE A 80 -4.15 -1.85 -23.65
CA ILE A 80 -2.91 -1.09 -23.53
C ILE A 80 -2.65 -0.42 -24.88
N TYR A 81 -2.67 0.90 -24.87
CA TYR A 81 -2.49 1.75 -26.04
C TYR A 81 -1.00 2.05 -26.28
N GLY A 82 -0.66 2.18 -27.54
CA GLY A 82 0.65 2.63 -27.99
C GLY A 82 0.74 4.15 -28.05
N ASP A 83 1.95 4.65 -28.21
CA ASP A 83 2.21 6.09 -28.37
C ASP A 83 1.52 6.65 -29.63
N ASP A 84 0.80 7.76 -29.49
CA ASP A 84 0.02 8.33 -30.59
C ASP A 84 0.93 9.11 -31.55
N THR A 85 1.09 8.57 -32.76
CA THR A 85 1.89 9.21 -33.82
C THR A 85 1.38 10.60 -34.24
N ALA A 86 0.17 10.99 -33.86
CA ALA A 86 -0.36 12.34 -34.09
C ALA A 86 0.22 13.38 -33.12
N THR A 87 0.83 12.95 -32.01
CA THR A 87 1.37 13.77 -30.91
C THR A 87 2.84 13.43 -30.62
N PRO A 88 3.76 13.48 -31.61
CA PRO A 88 5.12 12.92 -31.54
C PRO A 88 6.10 13.57 -30.55
N GLY A 89 5.64 14.50 -29.70
CA GLY A 89 6.43 15.12 -28.62
C GLY A 89 5.81 14.92 -27.24
N VAL A 90 4.75 14.11 -27.15
CA VAL A 90 4.09 13.71 -25.93
C VAL A 90 4.15 12.19 -25.91
N ASP A 91 4.49 11.61 -24.77
CA ASP A 91 4.53 10.17 -24.58
C ASP A 91 3.20 9.76 -23.93
N GLU A 92 2.32 9.11 -24.69
CA GLU A 92 0.96 8.78 -24.25
C GLU A 92 0.69 7.28 -24.12
N GLY A 93 1.69 6.44 -24.37
CA GLY A 93 1.55 5.00 -24.30
C GLY A 93 2.78 4.26 -24.81
N MET A 94 2.59 2.99 -25.12
CA MET A 94 3.70 2.09 -25.43
C MET A 94 4.38 2.36 -26.78
N ASN A 95 5.70 2.40 -26.80
CA ASN A 95 6.50 2.23 -28.01
C ASN A 95 6.91 0.77 -28.23
N GLY A 96 7.25 0.45 -29.48
CA GLY A 96 7.71 -0.89 -29.84
C GLY A 96 9.02 -1.26 -29.13
N GLY A 97 8.97 -2.26 -28.25
CA GLY A 97 10.12 -2.79 -27.51
C GLY A 97 10.29 -2.21 -26.09
N GLU A 98 9.41 -1.31 -25.66
CA GLU A 98 9.35 -0.86 -24.26
C GLU A 98 8.68 -1.91 -23.36
N SER A 99 9.07 -1.87 -22.09
CA SER A 99 8.38 -2.62 -21.05
C SER A 99 7.23 -1.83 -20.45
N PHE A 100 6.21 -2.51 -19.94
CA PHE A 100 5.24 -1.90 -19.03
C PHE A 100 5.23 -2.60 -17.66
N THR A 101 4.86 -1.85 -16.64
CA THR A 101 4.60 -2.39 -15.30
C THR A 101 3.10 -2.38 -15.03
N LEU A 102 2.58 -3.46 -14.44
CA LEU A 102 1.19 -3.49 -13.99
C LEU A 102 1.07 -2.82 -12.62
N LYS A 103 -0.02 -2.07 -12.43
CA LYS A 103 -0.46 -1.58 -11.13
C LYS A 103 -1.89 -2.01 -10.88
N LEU A 104 -2.24 -2.17 -9.61
CA LEU A 104 -3.56 -2.48 -9.14
C LEU A 104 -3.96 -1.44 -8.09
N TRP A 105 -5.15 -0.86 -8.20
CA TRP A 105 -5.71 -0.01 -7.17
C TRP A 105 -6.71 -0.84 -6.38
N ASP A 106 -6.37 -1.08 -5.12
CA ASP A 106 -7.23 -1.69 -4.12
C ASP A 106 -8.17 -0.61 -3.58
N SER A 107 -9.42 -0.67 -4.01
CA SER A 107 -10.46 0.27 -3.66
C SER A 107 -10.88 0.18 -2.19
N SER A 108 -10.66 -0.97 -1.55
CA SER A 108 -11.01 -1.21 -0.15
C SER A 108 -9.98 -0.59 0.81
N ALA A 109 -8.71 -0.60 0.41
CA ALA A 109 -7.60 -0.01 1.15
C ALA A 109 -7.24 1.41 0.72
N ASP A 110 -7.80 1.88 -0.41
CA ASP A 110 -7.39 3.11 -1.11
C ASP A 110 -5.87 3.15 -1.38
N ALA A 111 -5.35 2.03 -1.91
CA ALA A 111 -3.91 1.83 -2.10
C ALA A 111 -3.58 1.43 -3.54
N ILE A 112 -2.44 1.92 -4.05
CA ILE A 112 -1.89 1.49 -5.34
C ILE A 112 -0.78 0.47 -5.08
N LEU A 113 -0.98 -0.75 -5.58
CA LEU A 113 -0.03 -1.85 -5.54
C LEU A 113 0.66 -1.96 -6.90
N GLU A 114 1.98 -2.12 -6.90
CA GLU A 114 2.77 -2.31 -8.11
C GLU A 114 3.16 -3.78 -8.26
N TYR A 115 2.99 -4.33 -9.46
CA TYR A 115 3.44 -5.68 -9.74
C TYR A 115 4.97 -5.69 -9.85
N SER A 116 5.60 -6.68 -9.21
CA SER A 116 7.06 -6.71 -9.03
C SER A 116 7.88 -6.93 -10.30
N THR A 117 7.21 -7.26 -11.41
CA THR A 117 7.85 -7.62 -12.68
C THR A 117 7.27 -6.77 -13.81
N SER A 118 8.14 -6.31 -14.71
CA SER A 118 7.75 -5.63 -15.95
C SER A 118 7.55 -6.61 -17.11
N PHE A 119 6.82 -6.17 -18.12
CA PHE A 119 6.45 -6.96 -19.29
C PHE A 119 6.97 -6.28 -20.56
N ASP A 120 7.86 -6.94 -21.29
CA ASP A 120 8.44 -6.49 -22.56
C ASP A 120 7.68 -7.04 -23.80
N CYS A 121 6.50 -7.59 -23.57
CA CYS A 121 5.74 -8.36 -24.54
C CYS A 121 4.64 -7.57 -25.26
N TRP A 122 4.55 -6.25 -25.04
CA TRP A 122 3.55 -5.43 -25.71
C TRP A 122 3.77 -5.39 -27.23
N PHE A 123 2.68 -5.53 -27.98
CA PHE A 123 2.69 -5.28 -29.41
C PHE A 123 1.33 -4.80 -29.90
N ASN A 124 1.35 -3.94 -30.92
CA ASN A 124 0.13 -3.51 -31.59
C ASN A 124 -0.49 -4.65 -32.41
N ASN A 125 -1.72 -5.01 -32.08
CA ASN A 125 -2.57 -5.91 -32.86
C ASN A 125 -3.98 -5.34 -33.07
N ASN A 126 -4.09 -4.01 -32.98
CA ASN A 126 -5.29 -3.23 -33.20
C ASN A 126 -6.44 -3.60 -32.22
N GLY A 127 -6.08 -3.80 -30.95
CA GLY A 127 -7.01 -4.03 -29.84
C GLY A 127 -7.42 -5.49 -29.67
N ALA A 128 -6.71 -6.44 -30.29
CA ALA A 128 -6.94 -7.87 -30.08
C ALA A 128 -6.20 -8.38 -28.81
N PRO A 129 -6.59 -9.53 -28.24
CA PRO A 129 -5.83 -10.16 -27.16
C PRO A 129 -4.37 -10.43 -27.56
N MET A 130 -3.43 -9.96 -26.74
CA MET A 130 -2.00 -10.21 -26.92
C MET A 130 -1.68 -11.63 -26.43
N GLY A 131 -1.88 -12.64 -27.29
CA GLY A 131 -1.80 -14.06 -26.89
C GLY A 131 -0.43 -14.57 -26.40
N ALA A 132 0.63 -13.77 -26.44
CA ALA A 132 1.95 -14.06 -25.86
C ALA A 132 2.32 -13.07 -24.73
N CYS A 133 1.38 -12.22 -24.32
CA CYS A 133 1.55 -11.19 -23.30
C CYS A 133 0.35 -11.26 -22.36
N GLY A 134 0.50 -12.10 -21.34
CA GLY A 134 -0.54 -12.50 -20.42
C GLY A 134 -1.50 -13.57 -20.96
N GLY A 135 -2.59 -13.78 -20.22
CA GLY A 135 -3.59 -14.78 -20.56
C GLY A 135 -4.67 -14.94 -19.49
N GLN A 136 -5.87 -15.35 -19.91
CA GLN A 136 -7.04 -15.46 -19.02
C GLN A 136 -6.84 -16.39 -17.80
N THR A 137 -5.88 -17.32 -17.88
CA THR A 137 -5.54 -18.26 -16.80
C THR A 137 -4.30 -17.87 -16.00
N GLU A 138 -3.57 -16.83 -16.42
CA GLU A 138 -2.41 -16.34 -15.68
C GLU A 138 -2.87 -15.54 -14.47
N VAL A 139 -2.22 -15.75 -13.33
CA VAL A 139 -2.53 -15.08 -12.07
C VAL A 139 -1.38 -14.14 -11.74
N TYR A 140 -1.70 -12.86 -11.59
CA TYR A 140 -0.79 -11.81 -11.16
C TYR A 140 -1.09 -11.47 -9.71
N ASP A 141 -0.19 -11.92 -8.84
CA ASP A 141 -0.30 -11.69 -7.41
C ASP A 141 0.42 -10.41 -6.99
N PHE A 142 -0.37 -9.39 -6.68
CA PHE A 142 0.10 -8.13 -6.13
C PHE A 142 0.32 -8.31 -4.62
N GLN A 143 1.41 -7.74 -4.11
CA GLN A 143 1.72 -7.83 -2.68
C GLN A 143 1.37 -6.52 -2.01
N THR A 144 0.71 -6.57 -0.87
CA THR A 144 0.62 -5.40 -0.01
C THR A 144 1.99 -5.07 0.54
N ILE A 145 2.43 -3.83 0.36
CA ILE A 145 3.66 -3.35 1.01
C ILE A 145 3.25 -2.74 2.34
N ILE A 146 3.45 -3.51 3.41
CA ILE A 146 3.37 -2.98 4.77
C ILE A 146 4.70 -2.25 5.02
N GLU A 147 4.68 -0.92 4.93
CA GLU A 147 5.82 -0.13 5.42
C GLU A 147 5.93 -0.31 6.92
N ASN A 148 7.08 -0.81 7.38
CA ASN A 148 7.35 -0.96 8.80
C ASN A 148 7.51 0.43 9.44
N LEU A 149 6.65 0.79 10.38
CA LEU A 149 6.77 2.01 11.16
C LEU A 149 7.75 1.80 12.32
N PRO A 150 8.50 2.83 12.74
CA PRO A 150 9.34 2.72 13.91
C PRO A 150 8.48 2.60 15.19
N PRO A 151 8.95 1.87 16.21
CA PRO A 151 8.25 1.81 17.49
C PRO A 151 8.25 3.17 18.19
N VAL A 152 7.21 3.40 19.00
CA VAL A 152 7.10 4.55 19.90
C VAL A 152 7.65 4.15 21.26
N ALA A 153 8.79 4.76 21.64
CA ALA A 153 9.41 4.56 22.94
C ALA A 153 8.64 5.32 24.04
N ASP A 154 8.33 4.63 25.13
CA ASP A 154 7.72 5.18 26.34
C ASP A 154 8.43 4.60 27.57
N ALA A 155 9.11 5.47 28.31
CA ALA A 155 9.84 5.15 29.53
C ALA A 155 9.03 5.39 30.81
N GLY A 156 7.77 5.81 30.68
CA GLY A 156 6.91 6.24 31.77
C GLY A 156 7.21 7.64 32.31
N GLU A 157 6.63 7.93 33.48
CA GLU A 157 6.80 9.20 34.19
C GLU A 157 8.17 9.30 34.90
N ASP A 158 8.61 10.53 35.16
CA ASP A 158 9.83 10.81 35.94
C ASP A 158 9.81 10.11 37.31
N GLN A 159 10.90 9.41 37.62
CA GLN A 159 11.05 8.68 38.87
C GLN A 159 11.78 9.51 39.94
N ALA A 160 11.24 9.56 41.15
CA ALA A 160 11.88 10.16 42.32
C ALA A 160 12.12 9.10 43.41
N VAL A 161 13.38 8.89 43.78
CA VAL A 161 13.79 7.90 44.77
C VAL A 161 14.47 8.59 45.95
N GLU A 162 13.96 8.38 47.17
CA GLU A 162 14.62 8.85 48.40
C GLU A 162 15.76 7.90 48.77
N VAL A 163 16.98 8.45 48.92
CA VAL A 163 18.18 7.67 49.18
C VAL A 163 18.73 7.98 50.58
N PRO A 164 18.57 7.07 51.57
CA PRO A 164 19.06 7.30 52.92
C PRO A 164 20.59 7.18 53.02
N TYR A 165 21.23 8.01 53.84
CA TYR A 165 22.66 7.89 54.14
C TYR A 165 22.95 6.57 54.89
N PRO A 166 24.04 5.83 54.57
CA PRO A 166 25.11 6.15 53.62
C PRO A 166 24.98 5.49 52.23
N TYR A 167 23.80 5.06 51.81
CA TYR A 167 23.61 4.25 50.60
C TYR A 167 23.73 5.12 49.34
N ASN A 168 24.77 4.93 48.52
CA ASN A 168 25.00 5.60 47.24
C ASN A 168 26.02 4.76 46.43
N PRO A 169 25.72 4.28 45.22
CA PRO A 169 24.55 4.58 44.35
C PRO A 169 23.24 3.91 44.79
N ALA A 170 22.13 4.40 44.23
CA ALA A 170 20.80 3.79 44.35
C ALA A 170 20.46 3.03 43.07
N GLU A 171 19.75 1.91 43.23
CA GLU A 171 19.21 1.13 42.11
C GLU A 171 17.83 1.68 41.74
N VAL A 172 17.62 1.84 40.43
CA VAL A 172 16.40 2.34 39.81
C VAL A 172 16.00 1.35 38.73
N THR A 173 14.74 0.94 38.70
CA THR A 173 14.21 0.07 37.65
C THR A 173 13.74 0.92 36.48
N LEU A 174 14.40 0.75 35.34
CA LEU A 174 13.96 1.29 34.06
C LEU A 174 12.99 0.30 33.45
N ASP A 175 11.83 0.77 33.00
CA ASP A 175 10.74 -0.07 32.49
C ASP A 175 10.16 0.54 31.21
N GLY A 176 10.40 -0.14 30.09
CA GLY A 176 10.03 0.30 28.74
C GLY A 176 8.80 -0.43 28.24
N SER A 177 8.10 -1.16 29.11
CA SER A 177 6.88 -1.92 28.78
C SER A 177 5.71 -1.04 28.34
N GLY A 178 5.79 0.29 28.54
CA GLY A 178 4.86 1.26 27.96
C GLY A 178 5.06 1.50 26.47
N SER A 179 6.22 1.11 25.91
CA SER A 179 6.54 1.31 24.49
C SER A 179 5.61 0.48 23.60
N SER A 180 5.30 0.99 22.41
CA SER A 180 4.36 0.33 21.50
C SER A 180 4.84 0.38 20.05
N ASP A 181 4.51 -0.67 19.29
CA ASP A 181 4.69 -0.75 17.85
C ASP A 181 3.31 -1.00 17.23
N SER A 182 2.91 -0.16 16.27
CA SER A 182 1.54 -0.15 15.72
C SER A 182 1.29 -1.25 14.69
N ASP A 183 2.34 -1.74 14.08
CA ASP A 183 2.34 -2.62 12.92
C ASP A 183 3.24 -3.84 13.12
N GLY A 184 3.97 -3.90 14.23
CA GLY A 184 4.84 -5.01 14.58
C GLY A 184 4.95 -5.28 16.07
N MET A 185 6.13 -5.80 16.45
CA MET A 185 6.51 -6.11 17.82
C MET A 185 7.87 -5.50 18.08
N ILE A 186 8.04 -4.87 19.24
CA ILE A 186 9.33 -4.37 19.68
C ILE A 186 10.28 -5.55 19.92
N VAL A 187 11.40 -5.56 19.19
CA VAL A 187 12.41 -6.63 19.28
C VAL A 187 13.56 -6.30 20.23
N SER A 188 13.71 -5.03 20.62
CA SER A 188 14.81 -4.57 21.47
C SER A 188 14.48 -3.26 22.18
N TRP A 189 15.02 -3.12 23.40
CA TRP A 189 15.03 -1.89 24.19
C TRP A 189 16.46 -1.52 24.51
N GLU A 190 16.82 -0.25 24.33
CA GLU A 190 18.11 0.32 24.70
C GLU A 190 17.90 1.54 25.59
N TRP A 191 18.58 1.54 26.72
CA TRP A 191 18.59 2.65 27.67
C TRP A 191 19.97 3.30 27.65
N THR A 192 20.05 4.62 27.60
CA THR A 192 21.32 5.33 27.49
C THR A 192 21.37 6.54 28.40
N TRP A 193 22.33 6.57 29.31
CA TRP A 193 22.58 7.74 30.14
C TRP A 193 24.05 8.14 30.06
N THR A 194 24.41 9.20 30.78
CA THR A 194 25.76 9.74 30.73
C THR A 194 26.78 8.67 31.15
N GLY A 195 27.52 8.16 30.17
CA GLY A 195 28.62 7.22 30.36
C GLY A 195 28.23 5.73 30.44
N SER A 196 26.97 5.37 30.20
CA SER A 196 26.56 3.95 30.20
C SER A 196 25.33 3.66 29.36
N ALA A 197 25.14 2.38 29.04
CA ALA A 197 23.97 1.88 28.35
C ALA A 197 23.67 0.44 28.81
N VAL A 198 22.39 0.07 28.78
CA VAL A 198 21.95 -1.30 29.06
C VAL A 198 20.79 -1.63 28.13
N SER A 199 20.64 -2.91 27.80
CA SER A 199 19.55 -3.40 26.94
C SER A 199 18.61 -4.30 27.73
N GLY A 200 17.32 -4.17 27.47
CA GLY A 200 16.25 -4.97 28.08
C GLY A 200 15.00 -4.14 28.34
N GLU A 201 13.84 -4.78 28.23
CA GLU A 201 12.53 -4.16 28.45
C GLU A 201 12.41 -3.57 29.87
N THR A 202 12.77 -4.37 30.87
CA THR A 202 12.84 -3.94 32.27
C THR A 202 14.21 -4.29 32.83
N VAL A 203 14.95 -3.29 33.31
CA VAL A 203 16.35 -3.45 33.74
C VAL A 203 16.67 -2.62 34.98
N PRO A 204 17.48 -3.14 35.91
CA PRO A 204 18.03 -2.33 36.99
C PRO A 204 19.18 -1.46 36.48
N ALA A 205 19.20 -0.19 36.86
CA ALA A 205 20.29 0.75 36.62
C ALA A 205 20.71 1.44 37.93
N SER A 206 22.01 1.66 38.10
CA SER A 206 22.57 2.28 39.29
C SER A 206 22.94 3.73 39.05
N PHE A 207 22.35 4.64 39.82
CA PHE A 207 22.59 6.08 39.71
C PHE A 207 23.14 6.65 41.02
N ALA A 208 24.10 7.57 40.90
CA ALA A 208 24.55 8.35 42.06
C ALA A 208 23.43 9.30 42.52
N VAL A 209 23.44 9.74 43.78
CA VAL A 209 22.47 10.76 44.24
C VAL A 209 22.56 12.03 43.37
N GLY A 210 21.44 12.41 42.75
CA GLY A 210 21.36 13.55 41.84
C GLY A 210 20.23 13.39 40.82
N THR A 211 20.21 14.27 39.82
CA THR A 211 19.30 14.20 38.67
C THR A 211 20.04 13.57 37.50
N HIS A 212 19.41 12.60 36.84
CA HIS A 212 19.95 11.90 35.66
C HIS A 212 18.92 11.95 34.55
N ALA A 213 19.41 12.11 33.31
CA ALA A 213 18.62 11.86 32.11
C ALA A 213 19.05 10.49 31.56
N VAL A 214 18.05 9.69 31.20
CA VAL A 214 18.16 8.31 30.76
C VAL A 214 17.43 8.17 29.43
#